data_AF-A0A537ZAT2-F1
#
_entry.id   AF-A0A537ZAT2-F1
#
_cell.length_a   1.000
_cell.length_b   1.000
_cell.length_c   1.000
_cell.angle_alpha   90.00
_cell.angle_beta   90.00
_cell.angle_gamma   90.00
#
_symmetry.space_group_name_H-M   'P 1'
#
loop_
_entity.id
_entity.type
_entity.pdbx_description
1 polymer ?
#
loop_
_entity_poly.entity_id
_entity_poly.type
_entity_poly.pdbx_seq_one_letter_code
_entity_poly.pdbx_strand_id
1 'polypeptide(L)'
;MDVAIPVRSLRAWSRPVPRAAFAAFSFVTAAFLHLPGLIRQLFDPDEAAIATMGMVISRGGVLYRDVADRKPPLAPVLYAALFQISGTRDLRPVHALVAIELGAAALLVASDVRRRAGDRAAWWAAGLLITGAMVFMSRDTQAANFSHLALLPACGAIVVARRGTTKSAALAGVLLGVAVLTRQTWIIGLAPAGFSAWLHGGRRAGHVALVIAATATTILVVAFLFPFGLFWHWTFTANGSLLTGITQSQDLLVRAGAPESSSPVISPSCGWSPAGDGIATMSISGCGSRRVSSPSSRGSDSSGITGSRCFRPSACWVRRLSRPADGRLGARWRLRSWFPPRSGSGWDGRPRKRGGRTRPGWSRRHEL
;
A
#
# COMPACT_ATOMS: atom_id res chain seq x y z
N MET A 1 -25.27 -43.44 -41.78
CA MET A 1 -25.55 -41.99 -41.85
C MET A 1 -24.41 -41.28 -41.14
N ASP A 2 -23.33 -40.99 -41.87
CA ASP A 2 -22.17 -40.29 -41.35
C ASP A 2 -22.43 -38.79 -41.39
N VAL A 3 -22.67 -38.20 -40.22
CA VAL A 3 -22.78 -36.75 -40.07
C VAL A 3 -21.36 -36.18 -40.06
N ALA A 4 -20.85 -35.86 -41.24
CA ALA A 4 -19.64 -35.07 -41.40
C ALA A 4 -19.89 -33.66 -40.87
N ILE A 5 -19.46 -33.38 -39.63
CA ILE A 5 -19.49 -32.03 -39.07
C ILE A 5 -18.44 -31.20 -39.83
N PRO A 6 -18.84 -30.15 -40.58
CA PRO A 6 -17.89 -29.32 -41.27
C PRO A 6 -17.17 -28.46 -40.23
N VAL A 7 -15.94 -28.84 -39.87
CA VAL A 7 -14.96 -27.95 -39.21
C VAL A 7 -14.47 -26.89 -40.20
N ARG A 8 -15.39 -26.11 -40.76
CA ARG A 8 -15.09 -24.90 -41.53
C ARG A 8 -14.70 -23.78 -40.56
N SER A 9 -13.40 -23.54 -40.52
CA SER A 9 -12.77 -22.24 -40.23
C SER A 9 -13.10 -21.55 -38.89
N LEU A 10 -12.58 -22.10 -37.78
CA LEU A 10 -12.23 -21.29 -36.60
C LEU A 10 -10.98 -20.41 -36.80
N ARG A 11 -10.45 -20.36 -38.03
CA ARG A 11 -9.21 -19.65 -38.40
C ARG A 11 -9.44 -18.18 -38.80
N ALA A 12 -10.67 -17.66 -38.67
CA ALA A 12 -11.01 -16.28 -39.06
C ALA A 12 -10.68 -15.22 -37.99
N TRP A 13 -10.21 -15.63 -36.79
CA TRP A 13 -10.02 -14.69 -35.67
C TRP A 13 -8.65 -14.80 -35.02
N SER A 14 -7.60 -14.58 -35.79
CA SER A 14 -6.24 -14.52 -35.26
C SER A 14 -5.47 -13.32 -35.83
N ARG A 15 -6.10 -12.15 -35.82
CA ARG A 15 -5.30 -10.92 -35.81
C ARG A 15 -4.62 -10.84 -34.44
N PRO A 16 -3.28 -10.78 -34.39
CA PRO A 16 -2.59 -10.66 -33.11
C PRO A 16 -3.06 -9.40 -32.42
N VAL A 17 -3.55 -9.54 -31.19
CA VAL A 17 -4.06 -8.39 -30.44
C VAL A 17 -2.86 -7.49 -30.10
N PRO A 18 -2.92 -6.18 -30.39
CA PRO A 18 -1.81 -5.29 -30.10
C PRO A 18 -1.53 -5.26 -28.59
N ARG A 19 -0.25 -5.22 -28.20
CA ARG A 19 0.15 -5.13 -26.78
C ARG A 19 -0.47 -3.92 -26.08
N ALA A 20 -0.68 -2.84 -26.82
CA ALA A 20 -1.37 -1.64 -26.35
C ALA A 20 -2.80 -1.93 -25.89
N ALA A 21 -3.53 -2.86 -26.52
CA ALA A 21 -4.89 -3.20 -26.10
C ALA A 21 -4.90 -3.93 -24.74
N PHE A 22 -3.93 -4.81 -24.48
CA PHE A 22 -3.78 -5.46 -23.16
C PHE A 22 -3.43 -4.45 -22.08
N ALA A 23 -2.50 -3.55 -22.37
CA ALA A 23 -2.12 -2.49 -21.44
C ALA A 23 -3.33 -1.59 -21.16
N ALA A 24 -4.00 -1.10 -22.21
CA ALA A 24 -5.19 -0.26 -22.09
C ALA A 24 -6.27 -0.95 -21.25
N PHE A 25 -6.62 -2.21 -21.55
CA PHE A 25 -7.57 -2.95 -20.73
C PHE A 25 -7.15 -3.05 -19.27
N SER A 26 -5.91 -3.46 -19.00
CA SER A 26 -5.43 -3.67 -17.63
C SER A 26 -5.50 -2.38 -16.81
N PHE A 27 -5.03 -1.26 -17.37
CA PHE A 27 -5.02 0.02 -16.67
C PHE A 27 -6.40 0.67 -16.60
N VAL A 28 -7.18 0.64 -17.68
CA VAL A 28 -8.52 1.24 -17.71
C VAL A 28 -9.46 0.48 -16.78
N THR A 29 -9.46 -0.84 -16.79
CA THR A 29 -10.30 -1.63 -15.88
C THR A 29 -9.89 -1.46 -14.43
N ALA A 30 -8.58 -1.46 -14.12
CA ALA A 30 -8.10 -1.18 -12.76
C ALA A 30 -8.50 0.22 -12.28
N ALA A 31 -8.32 1.25 -13.10
CA ALA A 31 -8.72 2.62 -12.78
C ALA A 31 -10.23 2.76 -12.62
N PHE A 32 -11.02 2.12 -13.49
CA PHE A 32 -12.48 2.13 -13.41
C PHE A 32 -12.99 1.49 -12.12
N LEU A 33 -12.43 0.35 -11.72
CA LEU A 33 -12.83 -0.33 -10.49
C LEU A 33 -12.38 0.39 -9.21
N HIS A 34 -11.28 1.16 -9.25
CA HIS A 34 -10.84 2.02 -8.14
C HIS A 34 -11.45 3.42 -8.14
N LEU A 35 -12.25 3.76 -9.17
CA LEU A 35 -12.87 5.07 -9.30
C LEU A 35 -13.71 5.47 -8.06
N PRO A 36 -14.50 4.57 -7.44
CA PRO A 36 -15.23 4.89 -6.22
C PRO A 36 -14.32 5.38 -5.09
N GLY A 37 -13.18 4.73 -4.86
CA GLY A 37 -12.19 5.12 -3.84
C GLY A 37 -11.43 6.40 -4.16
N LEU A 38 -11.35 6.79 -5.44
CA LEU A 38 -10.78 8.08 -5.85
C LEU A 38 -11.75 9.25 -5.63
N ILE A 39 -13.05 9.01 -5.80
CA ILE A 39 -14.10 10.02 -5.66
C ILE A 39 -14.55 10.15 -4.19
N ARG A 40 -14.70 9.02 -3.50
CA ARG A 40 -15.15 8.94 -2.12
C ARG A 40 -14.07 8.33 -1.24
N GLN A 41 -13.73 9.03 -0.17
CA GLN A 41 -12.83 8.50 0.83
C GLN A 41 -13.61 7.56 1.75
N LEU A 42 -13.45 6.26 1.55
CA LEU A 42 -13.98 5.25 2.45
C LEU A 42 -13.02 5.13 3.63
N PHE A 43 -13.57 5.10 4.84
CA PHE A 43 -12.75 4.88 6.02
C PHE A 43 -12.40 3.40 6.15
N ASP A 44 -11.12 3.09 6.00
CA ASP A 44 -10.54 1.78 6.30
C ASP A 44 -9.57 1.89 7.49
N PRO A 45 -9.73 1.08 8.55
CA PRO A 45 -8.85 1.15 9.73
C PRO A 45 -7.39 0.83 9.42
N ASP A 46 -7.14 -0.11 8.50
CA ASP A 46 -5.79 -0.52 8.11
C ASP A 46 -5.09 0.61 7.35
N GLU A 47 -5.75 1.23 6.38
CA GLU A 47 -5.25 2.41 5.67
C GLU A 47 -5.04 3.61 6.59
N ALA A 48 -5.98 3.88 7.51
CA ALA A 48 -5.84 4.96 8.48
C ALA A 48 -4.60 4.76 9.38
N ALA A 49 -4.31 3.53 9.79
CA ALA A 49 -3.10 3.20 10.55
C ALA A 49 -1.83 3.45 9.73
N ILE A 50 -1.77 2.99 8.47
CA ILE A 50 -0.62 3.22 7.58
C ILE A 50 -0.42 4.72 7.34
N ALA A 51 -1.50 5.45 7.03
CA ALA A 51 -1.46 6.88 6.78
C ALA A 51 -0.96 7.64 8.01
N THR A 52 -1.40 7.25 9.21
CA THR A 52 -0.94 7.85 10.46
C THR A 52 0.55 7.62 10.68
N MET A 53 1.05 6.41 10.41
CA MET A 53 2.49 6.13 10.48
C MET A 53 3.27 6.92 9.43
N GLY A 54 2.78 7.01 8.19
CA GLY A 54 3.37 7.83 7.14
C GLY A 54 3.41 9.32 7.50
N MET A 55 2.40 9.83 8.20
CA MET A 55 2.39 11.21 8.72
C MET A 55 3.45 11.44 9.79
N VAL A 56 3.74 10.47 10.65
CA VAL A 56 4.80 10.56 11.66
C VAL A 56 6.17 10.51 11.00
N ILE A 57 6.40 9.56 10.09
CA ILE A 57 7.67 9.42 9.35
C ILE A 57 7.95 10.68 8.53
N SER A 58 6.94 11.23 7.84
CA SER A 58 7.10 12.44 7.02
C SER A 58 7.47 13.68 7.86
N ARG A 59 7.23 13.68 9.18
CA ARG A 59 7.67 14.75 10.09
C ARG A 59 9.05 14.50 10.73
N GLY A 60 9.75 13.44 10.31
CA GLY A 60 11.04 13.05 10.88
C GLY A 60 10.94 12.12 12.08
N GLY A 61 9.75 11.58 12.37
CA GLY A 61 9.59 10.53 13.38
C GLY A 61 10.21 9.20 12.93
N VAL A 62 10.56 8.37 13.90
CA VAL A 62 11.20 7.06 13.69
C VAL A 62 10.16 5.96 13.92
N LEU A 63 9.99 5.12 12.90
CA LEU A 63 9.09 3.97 12.93
C LEU A 63 9.50 2.97 14.03
N TYR A 64 8.52 2.37 14.69
CA TYR A 64 8.61 1.47 15.86
C TYR A 64 9.05 2.13 17.17
N ARG A 65 9.50 3.39 17.13
CA ARG A 65 9.80 4.20 18.32
C ARG A 65 8.70 5.22 18.61
N ASP A 66 8.40 6.06 17.63
CA ASP A 66 7.46 7.18 17.77
C ASP A 66 6.05 6.79 17.31
N VAL A 67 5.94 5.74 16.49
CA VAL A 67 4.70 5.10 16.06
C VAL A 67 5.01 3.64 15.75
N ALA A 68 4.14 2.70 16.13
CA ALA A 68 4.40 1.27 15.96
C ALA A 68 3.19 0.52 15.40
N ASP A 69 3.49 -0.51 14.61
CA ASP A 69 2.58 -1.55 14.15
C ASP A 69 3.31 -2.90 14.24
N ARG A 70 2.55 -4.00 14.15
CA ARG A 70 3.07 -5.35 13.95
C ARG A 70 3.45 -5.62 12.49
N LYS A 71 3.09 -4.71 11.58
CA LYS A 71 3.28 -4.87 10.14
C LYS A 71 4.67 -4.37 9.69
N PRO A 72 5.20 -4.94 8.59
CA PRO A 72 6.49 -4.54 8.02
C PRO A 72 6.58 -3.05 7.61
N PRO A 73 7.79 -2.48 7.49
CA PRO A 73 7.98 -1.03 7.43
C PRO A 73 7.69 -0.39 6.07
N LEU A 74 7.58 -1.16 4.98
CA LEU A 74 7.62 -0.58 3.64
C LEU A 74 6.38 0.26 3.29
N ALA A 75 5.19 -0.17 3.71
CA ALA A 75 3.95 0.55 3.41
C ALA A 75 3.90 1.94 4.07
N PRO A 76 4.17 2.10 5.38
CA PRO A 76 4.27 3.44 6.01
C PRO A 76 5.31 4.36 5.34
N VAL A 77 6.44 3.80 4.92
CA VAL A 77 7.51 4.56 4.25
C VAL A 77 7.06 5.05 2.88
N LEU A 78 6.33 4.21 2.13
CA LEU A 78 5.75 4.60 0.84
C LEU A 78 4.73 5.72 1.00
N TYR A 79 3.85 5.64 2.01
CA TYR A 79 2.91 6.72 2.32
C TYR A 79 3.64 8.01 2.69
N ALA A 80 4.69 7.93 3.52
CA ALA A 80 5.49 9.09 3.88
C ALA A 80 6.15 9.74 2.64
N ALA A 81 6.67 8.93 1.72
CA ALA A 81 7.25 9.40 0.47
C ALA A 81 6.19 10.09 -0.41
N LEU A 82 5.00 9.49 -0.54
CA LEU A 82 3.91 10.08 -1.32
C LEU A 82 3.41 11.40 -0.72
N PHE A 83 3.27 11.51 0.60
CA PHE A 83 2.89 12.76 1.26
C PHE A 83 3.96 13.86 1.09
N GLN A 84 5.24 13.49 1.07
CA GLN A 84 6.32 14.42 0.78
C GLN A 84 6.32 14.88 -0.68
N ILE A 85 6.06 13.97 -1.62
CA ILE A 85 6.01 14.28 -3.07
C ILE A 85 4.77 15.11 -3.42
N SER A 86 3.60 14.76 -2.89
CA SER A 86 2.36 15.49 -3.16
C SER A 86 2.30 16.83 -2.40
N GLY A 87 3.04 16.95 -1.30
CA GLY A 87 2.91 18.07 -0.36
C GLY A 87 1.57 18.08 0.39
N THR A 88 0.77 17.02 0.27
CA THR A 88 -0.56 16.90 0.88
C THR A 88 -0.69 15.59 1.66
N ARG A 89 -1.69 15.54 2.54
CA ARG A 89 -2.09 14.30 3.25
C ARG A 89 -3.31 13.65 2.60
N ASP A 90 -3.57 14.02 1.35
CA ASP A 90 -4.64 13.42 0.57
C ASP A 90 -4.25 11.96 0.25
N LEU A 91 -5.21 11.05 0.36
CA LEU A 91 -5.01 9.63 0.05
C LEU A 91 -5.22 9.33 -1.44
N ARG A 92 -5.82 10.25 -2.21
CA ARG A 92 -6.04 10.07 -3.65
C ARG A 92 -4.77 9.71 -4.43
N PRO A 93 -3.59 10.32 -4.20
CA PRO A 93 -2.36 9.90 -4.86
C PRO A 93 -1.95 8.46 -4.53
N VAL A 94 -2.24 8.00 -3.31
CA VAL A 94 -1.97 6.62 -2.89
C VAL A 94 -2.93 5.64 -3.56
N HIS A 95 -4.22 5.99 -3.63
CA HIS A 95 -5.22 5.17 -4.34
C HIS A 95 -4.90 5.08 -5.84
N ALA A 96 -4.44 6.19 -6.44
CA ALA A 96 -3.97 6.20 -7.83
C ALA A 96 -2.76 5.29 -8.04
N LEU A 97 -1.80 5.28 -7.09
CA LEU A 97 -0.67 4.35 -7.14
C LEU A 97 -1.15 2.90 -7.10
N VAL A 98 -2.07 2.54 -6.19
CA VAL A 98 -2.61 1.18 -6.09
C VAL A 98 -3.33 0.76 -7.37
N ALA A 99 -4.12 1.65 -7.98
CA ALA A 99 -4.76 1.37 -9.26
C ALA A 99 -3.73 1.11 -10.39
N ILE A 100 -2.63 1.89 -10.41
CA ILE A 100 -1.51 1.69 -11.34
C ILE A 100 -0.81 0.36 -11.07
N GLU A 101 -0.55 0.02 -9.81
CA GLU A 101 0.08 -1.25 -9.42
C GLU A 101 -0.77 -2.46 -9.82
N LEU A 102 -2.09 -2.39 -9.60
CA LEU A 102 -3.02 -3.43 -10.01
C LEU A 102 -3.03 -3.62 -11.54
N GLY A 103 -3.11 -2.51 -12.29
CA GLY A 103 -3.03 -2.54 -13.75
C GLY A 103 -1.69 -3.09 -14.26
N ALA A 104 -0.58 -2.72 -13.62
CA ALA A 104 0.75 -3.21 -13.94
C ALA A 104 0.91 -4.71 -13.62
N ALA A 105 0.36 -5.18 -12.50
CA ALA A 105 0.38 -6.59 -12.12
C ALA A 105 -0.42 -7.43 -13.11
N ALA A 106 -1.60 -6.95 -13.50
CA ALA A 106 -2.45 -7.60 -14.50
C ALA A 106 -1.76 -7.67 -15.87
N LEU A 107 -1.16 -6.56 -16.32
CA LEU A 107 -0.40 -6.54 -17.56
C LEU A 107 0.79 -7.49 -17.53
N LEU A 108 1.50 -7.59 -16.40
CA LEU A 108 2.65 -8.46 -16.22
C LEU A 108 2.25 -9.94 -16.30
N VAL A 109 1.21 -10.33 -15.56
CA VAL A 109 0.67 -11.70 -15.56
C VAL A 109 0.09 -12.05 -16.93
N ALA A 110 -0.69 -11.16 -17.53
CA ALA A 110 -1.26 -11.37 -18.87
C ALA A 110 -0.16 -11.51 -19.92
N SER A 111 0.90 -10.69 -19.85
CA SER A 111 2.05 -10.82 -20.75
C SER A 111 2.77 -12.15 -20.60
N ASP A 112 2.83 -12.69 -19.38
CA ASP A 112 3.39 -14.02 -19.12
C ASP A 112 2.51 -15.16 -19.63
N VAL A 113 1.21 -15.08 -19.40
CA VAL A 113 0.25 -16.06 -19.90
C VAL A 113 0.16 -16.02 -21.41
N ARG A 114 0.21 -14.84 -22.04
CA ARG A 114 0.18 -14.65 -23.49
C ARG A 114 1.27 -15.45 -24.19
N ARG A 115 2.49 -15.42 -23.65
CA ARG A 115 3.63 -16.16 -24.20
C ARG A 115 3.45 -17.69 -24.15
N ARG A 116 2.62 -18.19 -23.23
CA ARG A 116 2.48 -19.64 -22.93
C ARG A 116 1.18 -20.25 -23.45
N ALA A 117 0.08 -19.49 -23.46
CA ALA A 117 -1.27 -19.97 -23.72
C ALA A 117 -2.06 -19.09 -24.72
N GLY A 118 -1.40 -18.10 -25.34
CA GLY A 118 -1.97 -17.25 -26.38
C GLY A 118 -2.81 -16.08 -25.87
N ASP A 119 -3.34 -15.29 -26.81
CA ASP A 119 -3.97 -13.99 -26.52
C ASP A 119 -5.27 -14.14 -25.69
N ARG A 120 -6.11 -15.15 -25.96
CA ARG A 120 -7.36 -15.35 -25.21
C ARG A 120 -7.12 -15.66 -23.73
N ALA A 121 -6.16 -16.53 -23.42
CA ALA A 121 -5.81 -16.85 -22.05
C ALA A 121 -5.24 -15.64 -21.30
N ALA A 122 -4.53 -14.75 -22.00
CA ALA A 122 -4.01 -13.52 -21.41
C ALA A 122 -5.12 -12.55 -20.98
N TRP A 123 -6.20 -12.44 -21.75
CA TRP A 123 -7.38 -11.63 -21.38
C TRP A 123 -8.04 -12.15 -20.11
N TRP A 124 -8.24 -13.47 -20.03
CA TRP A 124 -8.74 -14.11 -18.82
C TRP A 124 -7.81 -13.91 -17.64
N ALA A 125 -6.49 -14.00 -17.83
CA ALA A 125 -5.53 -13.79 -16.76
C ALA A 125 -5.56 -12.35 -16.22
N ALA A 126 -5.62 -11.33 -17.08
CA ALA A 126 -5.78 -9.94 -16.65
C ALA A 126 -7.12 -9.74 -15.93
N GLY A 127 -8.22 -10.20 -16.54
CA GLY A 127 -9.57 -10.06 -15.99
C GLY A 127 -9.69 -10.70 -14.61
N LEU A 128 -9.29 -11.96 -14.46
CA LEU A 128 -9.36 -12.69 -13.20
C LEU A 128 -8.46 -12.12 -12.11
N LEU A 129 -7.28 -11.60 -12.45
CA LEU A 129 -6.42 -10.95 -11.46
C LEU A 129 -7.08 -9.66 -10.94
N ILE A 130 -7.59 -8.84 -11.84
CA ILE A 130 -8.23 -7.57 -11.49
C ILE A 130 -9.52 -7.81 -10.69
N THR A 131 -10.41 -8.67 -11.18
CA THR A 131 -11.67 -8.96 -10.49
C THR A 131 -11.43 -9.70 -9.17
N GLY A 132 -10.48 -10.63 -9.13
CA GLY A 132 -10.10 -11.33 -7.91
C GLY A 132 -9.53 -10.41 -6.83
N ALA A 133 -8.80 -9.35 -7.23
CA ALA A 133 -8.34 -8.32 -6.29
C ALA A 133 -9.48 -7.42 -5.78
N MET A 134 -10.62 -7.37 -6.47
CA MET A 134 -11.75 -6.47 -6.19
C MET A 134 -13.02 -7.18 -5.70
N VAL A 135 -12.99 -8.51 -5.53
CA VAL A 135 -14.19 -9.31 -5.20
C VAL A 135 -14.62 -9.20 -3.72
N PHE A 136 -13.73 -8.76 -2.84
CA PHE A 136 -13.97 -8.65 -1.40
C PHE A 136 -14.71 -7.35 -1.04
N MET A 137 -14.93 -7.12 0.27
CA MET A 137 -15.62 -5.94 0.77
C MET A 137 -15.08 -4.66 0.12
N SER A 138 -15.99 -3.81 -0.34
CA SER A 138 -15.65 -2.56 -1.04
C SER A 138 -14.80 -1.62 -0.20
N ARG A 139 -14.89 -1.69 1.13
CA ARG A 139 -14.02 -0.92 2.03
C ARG A 139 -12.55 -1.33 1.87
N ASP A 140 -12.28 -2.64 1.90
CA ASP A 140 -10.93 -3.18 1.87
C ASP A 140 -10.29 -3.09 0.47
N THR A 141 -11.11 -3.27 -0.58
CA THR A 141 -10.63 -3.29 -1.98
C THR A 141 -10.41 -1.90 -2.57
N GLN A 142 -11.06 -0.87 -2.00
CA GLN A 142 -10.86 0.52 -2.44
C GLN A 142 -9.72 1.21 -1.67
N ALA A 143 -9.42 0.75 -0.46
CA ALA A 143 -8.35 1.28 0.38
C ALA A 143 -6.96 0.81 -0.09
N ALA A 144 -5.96 1.66 0.06
CA ALA A 144 -4.57 1.34 -0.24
C ALA A 144 -3.91 0.53 0.88
N ASN A 145 -4.37 -0.71 1.05
CA ASN A 145 -3.89 -1.64 2.06
C ASN A 145 -2.55 -2.31 1.68
N PHE A 146 -1.96 -3.02 2.66
CA PHE A 146 -0.70 -3.76 2.51
C PHE A 146 -0.73 -4.84 1.41
N SER A 147 -1.89 -5.42 1.13
CA SER A 147 -2.04 -6.49 0.13
C SER A 147 -1.93 -5.95 -1.28
N HIS A 148 -2.55 -4.79 -1.54
CA HIS A 148 -2.48 -4.13 -2.84
C HIS A 148 -1.05 -3.71 -3.17
N LEU A 149 -0.38 -3.05 -2.21
CA LEU A 149 1.01 -2.64 -2.35
C LEU A 149 1.99 -3.80 -2.57
N ALA A 150 1.65 -4.99 -2.07
CA ALA A 150 2.47 -6.19 -2.21
C ALA A 150 2.18 -6.98 -3.50
N LEU A 151 1.06 -6.69 -4.19
CA LEU A 151 0.57 -7.50 -5.30
C LEU A 151 1.51 -7.47 -6.50
N LEU A 152 1.88 -6.26 -6.95
CA LEU A 152 2.80 -6.09 -8.08
C LEU A 152 4.17 -6.76 -7.85
N PRO A 153 4.89 -6.51 -6.73
CA PRO A 153 6.16 -7.17 -6.50
C PRO A 153 6.01 -8.69 -6.35
N ALA A 154 4.93 -9.19 -5.75
CA ALA A 154 4.68 -10.62 -5.64
C ALA A 154 4.43 -11.30 -7.00
N CYS A 155 3.57 -10.72 -7.85
CA CYS A 155 3.37 -11.20 -9.22
C CYS A 155 4.68 -11.14 -10.01
N GLY A 156 5.44 -10.06 -9.82
CA GLY A 156 6.76 -9.88 -10.40
C GLY A 156 7.75 -10.97 -10.02
N ALA A 157 7.82 -11.34 -8.74
CA ALA A 157 8.70 -12.40 -8.27
C ALA A 157 8.45 -13.72 -9.02
N ILE A 158 7.19 -14.14 -9.14
CA ILE A 158 6.82 -15.41 -9.80
C ILE A 158 7.09 -15.34 -11.30
N VAL A 159 6.66 -14.27 -11.98
CA VAL A 159 6.83 -14.11 -13.43
C VAL A 159 8.31 -14.00 -13.82
N VAL A 160 9.10 -13.27 -13.03
CA VAL A 160 10.54 -13.14 -13.27
C VAL A 160 11.26 -14.46 -12.97
N ALA A 161 10.92 -15.18 -11.90
CA ALA A 161 11.51 -16.48 -11.57
C ALA A 161 11.40 -17.49 -12.74
N ARG A 162 10.28 -17.46 -13.48
CA ARG A 162 10.05 -18.32 -14.65
C ARG A 162 10.98 -18.09 -15.84
N ARG A 163 11.76 -16.99 -15.85
CA ARG A 163 12.76 -16.78 -16.92
C ARG A 163 13.93 -17.76 -16.84
N GLY A 164 14.13 -18.45 -15.71
CA GLY A 164 15.09 -19.56 -15.59
C GLY A 164 16.57 -19.16 -15.61
N THR A 165 16.88 -17.87 -15.55
CA THR A 165 18.27 -17.37 -15.50
C THR A 165 18.70 -17.06 -14.06
N THR A 166 20.00 -17.02 -13.80
CA THR A 166 20.54 -16.59 -12.50
C THR A 166 20.13 -15.16 -12.15
N LYS A 167 20.25 -14.22 -13.10
CA LYS A 167 19.82 -12.83 -12.93
C LYS A 167 18.34 -12.72 -12.59
N SER A 168 17.50 -13.53 -13.25
CA SER A 168 16.07 -13.52 -12.97
C SER A 168 15.72 -14.17 -11.62
N ALA A 169 16.43 -15.21 -11.19
CA ALA A 169 16.24 -15.77 -9.85
C ALA A 169 16.62 -14.77 -8.75
N ALA A 170 17.73 -14.03 -8.90
CA ALA A 170 18.11 -12.96 -7.98
C ALA A 170 17.06 -11.85 -7.94
N LEU A 171 16.64 -11.33 -9.11
CA LEU A 171 15.62 -10.29 -9.19
C LEU A 171 14.27 -10.75 -8.61
N ALA A 172 13.89 -12.02 -8.84
CA ALA A 172 12.69 -12.59 -8.26
C ALA A 172 12.74 -12.61 -6.73
N GLY A 173 13.89 -12.97 -6.15
CA GLY A 173 14.09 -12.90 -4.69
C GLY A 173 14.04 -11.47 -4.16
N VAL A 174 14.60 -10.49 -4.87
CA VAL A 174 14.48 -9.07 -4.49
C VAL A 174 13.01 -8.62 -4.48
N LEU A 175 12.28 -8.89 -5.55
CA LEU A 175 10.85 -8.55 -5.65
C LEU A 175 10.03 -9.25 -4.58
N LEU A 176 10.33 -10.52 -4.27
CA LEU A 176 9.66 -11.24 -3.19
C LEU A 176 10.00 -10.64 -1.82
N GLY A 177 11.25 -10.25 -1.59
CA GLY A 177 11.67 -9.54 -0.38
C GLY A 177 10.91 -8.23 -0.19
N VAL A 178 10.74 -7.46 -1.27
CA VAL A 178 9.89 -6.26 -1.27
C VAL A 178 8.44 -6.61 -0.90
N ALA A 179 7.86 -7.65 -1.49
CA ALA A 179 6.49 -8.08 -1.16
C ALA A 179 6.34 -8.51 0.31
N VAL A 180 7.32 -9.24 0.86
CA VAL A 180 7.36 -9.65 2.29
C VAL A 180 7.49 -8.42 3.21
N LEU A 181 8.32 -7.45 2.83
CA LEU A 181 8.50 -6.19 3.55
C LEU A 181 7.31 -5.24 3.44
N THR A 182 6.36 -5.50 2.55
CA THR A 182 5.04 -4.87 2.56
C THR A 182 4.09 -5.68 3.43
N ARG A 183 4.00 -7.00 3.25
CA ARG A 183 3.11 -7.87 4.03
C ARG A 183 3.76 -9.23 4.28
N GLN A 184 3.97 -9.55 5.55
CA GLN A 184 4.67 -10.76 6.00
C GLN A 184 4.09 -12.08 5.45
N THR A 185 2.78 -12.12 5.15
CA THR A 185 2.10 -13.29 4.59
C THR A 185 2.64 -13.70 3.23
N TRP A 186 3.29 -12.81 2.48
CA TRP A 186 3.92 -13.14 1.20
C TRP A 186 5.16 -14.04 1.32
N ILE A 187 5.58 -14.41 2.54
CA ILE A 187 6.58 -15.46 2.73
C ILE A 187 6.15 -16.78 2.07
N ILE A 188 4.84 -17.05 1.99
CA ILE A 188 4.28 -18.20 1.26
C ILE A 188 4.64 -18.17 -0.24
N GLY A 189 4.96 -16.99 -0.77
CA GLY A 189 5.42 -16.78 -2.16
C GLY A 189 6.79 -17.39 -2.46
N LEU A 190 7.58 -17.75 -1.44
CA LEU A 190 8.85 -18.48 -1.61
C LEU A 190 8.63 -19.81 -2.34
N ALA A 191 7.56 -20.54 -2.01
CA ALA A 191 7.25 -21.82 -2.62
C ALA A 191 6.98 -21.69 -4.14
N PRO A 192 6.02 -20.89 -4.63
CA PRO A 192 5.77 -20.76 -6.06
C PRO A 192 6.91 -20.06 -6.82
N ALA A 193 7.63 -19.11 -6.20
CA ALA A 193 8.78 -18.46 -6.84
C ALA A 193 9.97 -19.41 -6.95
N GLY A 194 10.31 -20.13 -5.88
CA GLY A 194 11.35 -21.15 -5.84
C GLY A 194 11.05 -22.30 -6.79
N PHE A 195 9.82 -22.83 -6.76
CA PHE A 195 9.38 -23.86 -7.70
C PHE A 195 9.45 -23.39 -9.16
N SER A 196 9.04 -22.15 -9.44
CA SER A 196 9.13 -21.57 -10.79
C SER A 196 10.58 -21.45 -11.26
N ALA A 197 11.48 -20.97 -10.40
CA ALA A 197 12.91 -20.83 -10.68
C ALA A 197 13.59 -22.20 -10.88
N TRP A 198 13.21 -23.20 -10.08
CA TRP A 198 13.67 -24.57 -10.23
C TRP A 198 13.22 -25.15 -11.57
N LEU A 199 11.91 -25.14 -11.84
CA LEU A 199 11.33 -25.78 -13.02
C LEU A 199 11.88 -25.17 -14.32
N HIS A 200 11.95 -23.84 -14.41
CA HIS A 200 12.36 -23.15 -15.64
C HIS A 200 13.88 -22.93 -15.73
N GLY A 201 14.60 -23.06 -14.63
CA GLY A 201 16.06 -22.93 -14.57
C GLY A 201 16.81 -24.26 -14.74
N GLY A 202 16.21 -25.23 -15.44
CA GLY A 202 16.82 -26.55 -15.67
C GLY A 202 16.92 -27.41 -14.41
N ARG A 203 15.98 -27.26 -13.46
CA ARG A 203 15.90 -28.02 -12.19
C ARG A 203 17.14 -27.89 -11.29
N ARG A 204 17.87 -26.78 -11.44
CA ARG A 204 19.05 -26.48 -10.62
C ARG A 204 18.65 -25.91 -9.27
N ALA A 205 19.04 -26.58 -8.18
CA ALA A 205 18.82 -26.10 -6.82
C ALA A 205 19.44 -24.71 -6.57
N GLY A 206 20.52 -24.37 -7.28
CA GLY A 206 21.16 -23.05 -7.20
C GLY A 206 20.24 -21.87 -7.51
N HIS A 207 19.25 -22.03 -8.40
CA HIS A 207 18.28 -20.96 -8.66
C HIS A 207 17.30 -20.77 -7.50
N VAL A 208 16.90 -21.85 -6.83
CA VAL A 208 16.06 -21.78 -5.62
C VAL A 208 16.83 -21.11 -4.49
N ALA A 209 18.06 -21.54 -4.26
CA ALA A 209 18.95 -20.95 -3.27
C ALA A 209 19.14 -19.44 -3.53
N LEU A 210 19.27 -19.03 -4.79
CA LEU A 210 19.42 -17.62 -5.14
C LEU A 210 18.14 -16.79 -4.88
N VAL A 211 16.94 -17.34 -5.13
CA VAL A 211 15.67 -16.68 -4.76
C VAL A 211 15.61 -16.50 -3.25
N ILE A 212 15.90 -17.54 -2.47
CA ILE A 212 15.87 -17.49 -1.00
C ILE A 212 16.90 -16.50 -0.48
N ALA A 213 18.15 -16.59 -0.95
CA ALA A 213 19.24 -15.72 -0.52
C ALA A 213 18.96 -14.25 -0.87
N ALA A 214 18.47 -13.94 -2.07
CA ALA A 214 18.13 -12.57 -2.44
C ALA A 214 16.92 -12.03 -1.66
N THR A 215 15.92 -12.88 -1.37
CA THR A 215 14.79 -12.51 -0.49
C THR A 215 15.28 -12.17 0.91
N ALA A 216 16.07 -13.06 1.52
CA ALA A 216 16.65 -12.87 2.85
C ALA A 216 17.55 -11.63 2.89
N THR A 217 18.41 -11.44 1.88
CA THR A 217 19.28 -10.27 1.78
C THR A 217 18.47 -8.99 1.71
N THR A 218 17.39 -8.95 0.93
CA THR A 218 16.52 -7.76 0.83
C THR A 218 15.86 -7.44 2.17
N ILE A 219 15.36 -8.46 2.87
CA ILE A 219 14.78 -8.31 4.21
C ILE A 219 15.83 -7.83 5.21
N LEU A 220 17.03 -8.42 5.20
CA LEU A 220 18.13 -8.06 6.11
C LEU A 220 18.65 -6.64 5.88
N VAL A 221 18.77 -6.22 4.62
CA VAL A 221 19.17 -4.84 4.28
C VAL A 221 18.17 -3.85 4.86
N VAL A 222 16.87 -4.09 4.69
CA VAL A 222 15.84 -3.22 5.26
C VAL A 222 15.80 -3.33 6.79
N ALA A 223 15.93 -4.53 7.35
CA ALA A 223 16.04 -4.72 8.80
C ALA A 223 17.22 -3.96 9.41
N PHE A 224 18.32 -3.75 8.68
CA PHE A 224 19.44 -2.95 9.14
C PHE A 224 19.16 -1.43 9.10
N LEU A 225 18.31 -0.98 8.18
CA LEU A 225 17.95 0.44 8.02
C LEU A 225 16.89 0.90 9.03
N PHE A 226 16.09 -0.03 9.56
CA PHE A 226 15.03 0.25 10.53
C PHE A 226 15.40 -0.32 11.90
N PRO A 227 14.82 0.18 13.01
CA PRO A 227 15.09 -0.36 14.34
C PRO A 227 14.46 -1.75 14.51
N PHE A 228 15.13 -2.78 13.98
CA PHE A 228 14.61 -4.16 13.93
C PHE A 228 14.29 -4.74 15.30
N GLY A 229 15.06 -4.39 16.34
CA GLY A 229 14.76 -4.82 17.71
C GLY A 229 13.40 -4.33 18.20
N LEU A 230 13.03 -3.09 17.88
CA LEU A 230 11.71 -2.54 18.21
C LEU A 230 10.62 -3.20 17.35
N PHE A 231 10.86 -3.38 16.05
CA PHE A 231 9.94 -4.14 15.19
C PHE A 231 9.68 -5.54 15.75
N TRP A 232 10.73 -6.29 16.06
CA TRP A 232 10.62 -7.64 16.64
C TRP A 232 9.86 -7.62 17.96
N HIS A 233 10.12 -6.62 18.80
CA HIS A 233 9.40 -6.44 20.06
C HIS A 233 7.89 -6.31 19.82
N TRP A 234 7.48 -5.36 18.97
CA TRP A 234 6.07 -5.09 18.66
C TRP A 234 5.37 -6.24 17.94
N THR A 235 6.06 -6.91 17.01
CA THR A 235 5.47 -7.98 16.20
C THR A 235 5.34 -9.30 16.96
N PHE A 236 6.34 -9.68 17.75
CA PHE A 236 6.39 -11.02 18.35
C PHE A 236 6.22 -11.03 19.87
N THR A 237 6.81 -10.08 20.59
CA THR A 237 6.88 -10.16 22.06
C THR A 237 5.80 -9.34 22.78
N ALA A 238 5.35 -8.23 22.20
CA ALA A 238 4.32 -7.35 22.77
C ALA A 238 2.88 -7.84 22.50
N ASN A 239 2.68 -9.17 22.47
CA ASN A 239 1.38 -9.80 22.18
C ASN A 239 0.63 -10.27 23.44
N GLY A 240 1.16 -10.00 24.64
CA GLY A 240 0.57 -10.44 25.90
C GLY A 240 -0.91 -10.09 26.02
N SER A 241 -1.30 -8.85 25.69
CA SER A 241 -2.68 -8.38 25.78
C SER A 241 -3.66 -9.01 24.79
N LEU A 242 -3.19 -9.59 23.68
CA LEU A 242 -4.06 -10.31 22.74
C LEU A 242 -4.27 -11.75 23.18
N LEU A 243 -3.21 -12.42 23.63
CA LEU A 243 -3.29 -13.79 24.15
C LEU A 243 -4.10 -13.84 25.45
N THR A 244 -4.03 -12.80 26.29
CA THR A 244 -4.84 -12.67 27.52
C THR A 244 -6.14 -11.87 27.32
N GLY A 245 -6.31 -11.19 26.18
CA GLY A 245 -7.53 -10.43 25.85
C GLY A 245 -8.62 -11.28 25.21
N ILE A 246 -8.24 -12.40 24.57
CA ILE A 246 -9.19 -13.43 24.09
C ILE A 246 -9.89 -14.10 25.28
N THR A 247 -9.20 -14.29 26.42
CA THR A 247 -9.84 -14.75 27.66
C THR A 247 -10.75 -13.69 28.27
N GLN A 248 -10.32 -12.42 28.32
CA GLN A 248 -11.13 -11.33 28.90
C GLN A 248 -12.42 -11.00 28.10
N SER A 249 -12.38 -11.10 26.78
CA SER A 249 -13.55 -10.85 25.92
C SER A 249 -14.57 -12.00 25.97
N GLN A 250 -14.11 -13.24 26.20
CA GLN A 250 -15.01 -14.36 26.47
C GLN A 250 -15.62 -14.29 27.88
N ASP A 251 -14.86 -13.84 28.90
CA ASP A 251 -15.41 -13.63 30.25
C ASP A 251 -16.50 -12.56 30.30
N LEU A 252 -16.43 -11.52 29.46
CA LEU A 252 -17.47 -10.49 29.36
C LEU A 252 -18.74 -10.99 28.66
N LEU A 253 -18.61 -11.85 27.64
CA LEU A 253 -19.75 -12.52 26.99
C LEU A 253 -20.40 -13.57 27.91
N VAL A 254 -19.61 -14.26 28.73
CA VAL A 254 -20.13 -15.19 29.75
C VAL A 254 -20.79 -14.45 30.91
N ARG A 255 -20.26 -13.30 31.35
CA ARG A 255 -20.93 -12.45 32.36
C ARG A 255 -22.19 -11.75 31.84
N ALA A 256 -22.28 -11.44 30.55
CA ALA A 256 -23.48 -10.87 29.94
C ALA A 256 -24.61 -11.90 29.71
N GLY A 257 -24.31 -13.20 29.83
CA GLY A 257 -25.29 -14.29 29.71
C GLY A 257 -25.80 -14.84 31.06
N ALA A 258 -25.35 -14.29 32.20
CA ALA A 258 -25.84 -14.71 33.51
C ALA A 258 -27.13 -13.94 33.87
N PRO A 259 -28.21 -14.61 34.30
CA PRO A 259 -29.42 -13.92 34.75
C PRO A 259 -29.10 -13.04 35.97
N GLU A 260 -29.59 -11.80 35.90
CA GLU A 260 -29.45 -10.75 36.91
C GLU A 260 -29.73 -11.26 38.33
N SER A 261 -28.72 -11.19 39.20
CA SER A 261 -28.93 -10.93 40.62
C SER A 261 -28.35 -9.56 40.96
N SER A 262 -29.29 -8.66 41.22
CA SER A 262 -29.19 -7.30 41.75
C SER A 262 -27.94 -6.98 42.59
N SER A 263 -27.11 -6.07 42.07
CA SER A 263 -26.33 -5.09 42.87
C SER A 263 -25.94 -3.89 41.99
N PRO A 264 -25.95 -2.66 42.53
CA PRO A 264 -25.95 -1.44 41.72
C PRO A 264 -24.54 -1.11 41.23
N VAL A 265 -24.33 -1.20 39.92
CA VAL A 265 -23.19 -0.56 39.25
C VAL A 265 -23.54 0.92 39.04
N ILE A 266 -22.77 1.79 39.67
CA ILE A 266 -22.79 3.23 39.43
C ILE A 266 -22.30 3.46 37.98
N SER A 267 -23.24 3.69 37.07
CA SER A 267 -22.94 4.19 35.72
C SER A 267 -22.75 5.71 35.75
N PRO A 268 -21.64 6.26 35.22
CA PRO A 268 -21.62 7.64 34.79
C PRO A 268 -22.33 7.72 33.44
N SER A 269 -23.60 8.11 33.46
CA SER A 269 -24.37 8.42 32.26
C SER A 269 -23.87 9.72 31.62
N CYS A 270 -23.01 9.62 30.61
CA CYS A 270 -22.82 10.70 29.65
C CYS A 270 -23.85 10.54 28.53
N GLY A 271 -25.07 11.03 28.78
CA GLY A 271 -26.09 11.20 27.75
C GLY A 271 -25.77 12.42 26.90
N TRP A 272 -25.56 12.21 25.60
CA TRP A 272 -25.55 13.28 24.60
C TRP A 272 -27.00 13.52 24.14
N SER A 273 -27.56 14.67 24.49
CA SER A 273 -28.75 15.22 23.83
C SER A 273 -28.36 16.53 23.13
N PRO A 274 -28.83 16.78 21.90
CA PRO A 274 -28.51 17.99 21.17
C PRO A 274 -29.45 19.12 21.63
N ALA A 275 -28.90 20.20 22.15
CA ALA A 275 -29.59 21.48 22.30
C ALA A 275 -28.58 22.61 22.08
N GLY A 276 -29.04 23.64 21.37
CA GLY A 276 -28.22 24.66 20.74
C GLY A 276 -27.55 25.67 21.68
N ASP A 277 -26.74 26.49 21.04
CA ASP A 277 -26.24 27.81 21.43
C ASP A 277 -25.65 27.97 22.84
N GLY A 278 -24.32 28.11 22.88
CA GLY A 278 -23.61 28.84 23.94
C GLY A 278 -22.61 28.02 24.74
N ILE A 279 -21.32 28.30 24.49
CA ILE A 279 -20.18 28.28 25.42
C ILE A 279 -20.29 27.31 26.61
N ALA A 280 -19.51 26.21 26.58
CA ALA A 280 -19.29 25.36 27.76
C ALA A 280 -17.82 25.41 28.21
N THR A 281 -17.61 26.11 29.32
CA THR A 281 -16.45 26.06 30.21
C THR A 281 -16.44 24.74 30.98
N MET A 282 -15.29 24.05 31.02
CA MET A 282 -15.11 22.82 31.80
C MET A 282 -14.72 23.19 33.24
N SER A 283 -15.62 22.96 34.20
CA SER A 283 -15.34 23.09 35.64
C SER A 283 -15.37 21.70 36.28
N ILE A 284 -14.31 21.36 37.01
CA ILE A 284 -14.17 20.13 37.80
C ILE A 284 -14.39 20.51 39.27
N SER A 285 -15.44 20.02 39.90
CA SER A 285 -15.55 20.03 41.36
C SER A 285 -16.56 18.99 41.84
N GLY A 286 -16.05 17.96 42.53
CA GLY A 286 -16.85 17.06 43.36
C GLY A 286 -16.37 17.17 44.81
N CYS A 287 -17.20 17.73 45.69
CA CYS A 287 -17.15 17.49 47.13
C CYS A 287 -18.54 17.80 47.69
N GLY A 288 -19.21 16.78 48.24
CA GLY A 288 -20.64 16.85 48.57
C GLY A 288 -20.96 17.33 49.98
N SER A 289 -22.22 17.72 50.20
CA SER A 289 -23.00 17.42 51.39
C SER A 289 -24.44 17.97 51.32
N ARG A 290 -25.40 17.06 51.48
CA ARG A 290 -26.70 17.12 52.18
C ARG A 290 -27.56 18.41 52.21
N ARG A 291 -28.81 18.19 51.77
CA ARG A 291 -30.13 18.49 52.40
C ARG A 291 -30.75 19.90 52.31
N VAL A 292 -32.03 19.83 51.90
CA VAL A 292 -33.25 20.49 52.45
C VAL A 292 -33.91 21.63 51.62
N SER A 293 -35.20 21.38 51.34
CA SER A 293 -36.37 22.25 51.09
C SER A 293 -36.40 23.25 49.92
N SER A 294 -37.15 22.89 48.87
CA SER A 294 -38.44 23.46 48.38
C SER A 294 -38.57 25.00 48.15
N PRO A 295 -39.72 25.54 47.68
CA PRO A 295 -39.92 25.86 46.25
C PRO A 295 -40.46 27.28 45.99
N SER A 296 -40.25 27.86 44.79
CA SER A 296 -41.07 28.94 44.19
C SER A 296 -40.39 29.41 42.89
N SER A 297 -40.99 29.93 41.82
CA SER A 297 -42.36 30.08 41.33
C SER A 297 -42.27 30.97 40.08
N ARG A 298 -43.19 30.76 39.12
CA ARG A 298 -43.78 31.77 38.21
C ARG A 298 -42.95 32.44 37.09
N GLY A 299 -43.63 32.51 35.93
CA GLY A 299 -43.70 33.69 35.06
C GLY A 299 -42.99 33.51 33.73
N SER A 300 -43.65 33.00 32.68
CA SER A 300 -44.58 33.72 31.77
C SER A 300 -43.87 34.50 30.65
N ASP A 301 -44.14 34.02 29.42
CA ASP A 301 -44.59 34.80 28.27
C ASP A 301 -43.62 35.67 27.45
N SER A 302 -43.24 35.07 26.32
CA SER A 302 -43.62 35.45 24.93
C SER A 302 -43.20 36.79 24.31
N SER A 303 -42.57 36.63 23.14
CA SER A 303 -42.87 37.29 21.84
C SER A 303 -42.22 38.63 21.46
N GLY A 304 -41.83 38.72 20.18
CA GLY A 304 -41.45 39.95 19.44
C GLY A 304 -40.07 39.86 18.77
N ILE A 305 -39.90 39.17 17.63
CA ILE A 305 -39.93 39.69 16.23
C ILE A 305 -39.15 41.00 15.97
N THR A 306 -38.31 40.93 14.93
CA THR A 306 -37.76 41.96 14.02
C THR A 306 -36.34 42.47 14.27
N GLY A 307 -35.52 42.44 13.21
CA GLY A 307 -34.28 43.20 13.13
C GLY A 307 -33.19 42.56 12.28
N SER A 308 -33.32 42.67 10.96
CA SER A 308 -32.22 42.48 10.00
C SER A 308 -31.11 43.52 10.23
N ARG A 309 -29.83 43.11 10.16
CA ARG A 309 -28.74 43.89 9.55
C ARG A 309 -27.42 43.10 9.46
N CYS A 310 -26.82 43.19 8.28
CA CYS A 310 -25.47 42.75 7.95
C CYS A 310 -24.41 43.48 8.79
N PHE A 311 -23.37 42.77 9.22
CA PHE A 311 -22.06 43.39 9.49
C PHE A 311 -20.92 42.45 9.07
N ARG A 312 -19.96 43.03 8.35
CA ARG A 312 -18.74 42.41 7.79
C ARG A 312 -17.71 42.11 8.89
N PRO A 313 -16.74 41.20 8.62
CA PRO A 313 -15.75 40.76 9.60
C PRO A 313 -14.59 41.76 9.72
N SER A 314 -14.22 42.11 10.95
CA SER A 314 -12.99 42.80 11.28
C SER A 314 -11.88 41.81 11.60
N ALA A 315 -10.75 42.00 10.92
CA ALA A 315 -9.47 41.34 11.18
C ALA A 315 -9.00 41.62 12.61
N CYS A 316 -8.42 40.61 13.26
CA CYS A 316 -7.68 40.81 14.50
C CYS A 316 -6.24 40.30 14.35
N TRP A 317 -5.35 41.14 14.88
CA TRP A 317 -3.93 41.21 14.64
C TRP A 317 -3.11 40.12 15.36
N VAL A 318 -1.98 39.85 14.70
CA VAL A 318 -0.70 39.29 15.17
C VAL A 318 -0.38 39.60 16.64
N ARG A 319 0.05 38.56 17.39
CA ARG A 319 0.99 38.73 18.51
C ARG A 319 2.16 37.75 18.40
N ARG A 320 3.33 38.35 18.20
CA ARG A 320 4.68 37.78 18.14
C ARG A 320 5.26 37.77 19.57
N LEU A 321 5.75 36.63 20.04
CA LEU A 321 6.74 36.50 21.14
C LEU A 321 7.63 35.31 20.76
N SER A 322 8.88 35.50 20.31
CA SER A 322 10.13 35.80 21.05
C SER A 322 11.01 34.55 21.10
N ARG A 323 12.21 34.65 20.52
CA ARG A 323 13.26 33.62 20.47
C ARG A 323 13.82 33.29 21.86
N PRO A 324 14.45 32.12 22.03
CA PRO A 324 15.72 32.01 22.75
C PRO A 324 16.89 31.86 21.77
N ALA A 325 18.01 32.49 22.16
CA ALA A 325 19.29 32.44 21.48
C ALA A 325 20.06 31.16 21.82
N ASP A 326 20.78 30.66 20.80
CA ASP A 326 22.01 29.87 20.79
C ASP A 326 22.14 28.54 21.56
N GLY A 327 22.43 27.49 20.77
CA GLY A 327 22.89 26.18 21.24
C GLY A 327 22.89 25.14 20.11
N ARG A 328 23.89 25.21 19.23
CA ARG A 328 24.08 24.37 18.04
C ARG A 328 24.04 22.86 18.36
N LEU A 329 23.25 22.09 17.60
CA LEU A 329 23.65 20.79 17.05
C LEU A 329 22.96 20.63 15.69
N GLY A 330 23.75 20.78 14.62
CA GLY A 330 23.29 20.68 13.25
C GLY A 330 23.49 19.28 12.69
N ALA A 331 22.49 18.78 11.98
CA ALA A 331 22.67 17.79 10.92
C ALA A 331 21.86 18.26 9.69
N ARG A 332 22.47 19.16 8.89
CA ARG A 332 21.97 19.51 7.56
C ARG A 332 22.37 18.41 6.59
N TRP A 333 21.41 17.62 6.13
CA TRP A 333 21.58 16.82 4.93
C TRP A 333 21.53 17.74 3.70
N ARG A 334 22.71 18.14 3.18
CA ARG A 334 22.85 18.67 1.83
C ARG A 334 22.99 17.49 0.86
N LEU A 335 22.00 17.32 -0.02
CA LEU A 335 22.13 16.47 -1.21
C LEU A 335 23.26 17.03 -2.09
N ARG A 336 24.42 16.37 -2.11
CA ARG A 336 25.46 16.57 -3.12
C ARG A 336 25.03 15.87 -4.41
N SER A 337 24.83 16.64 -5.45
CA SER A 337 24.71 16.18 -6.83
C SER A 337 25.98 15.46 -7.26
N TRP A 338 25.84 14.22 -7.73
CA TRP A 338 26.87 13.46 -8.41
C TRP A 338 26.72 13.67 -9.92
N PHE A 339 27.55 14.54 -10.50
CA PHE A 339 27.90 14.55 -11.92
C PHE A 339 29.41 14.78 -12.02
N PRO A 340 30.17 13.89 -12.69
CA PRO A 340 31.58 14.17 -12.96
C PRO A 340 31.70 15.20 -14.11
N PRO A 341 32.73 16.06 -14.10
CA PRO A 341 32.94 17.03 -15.16
C PRO A 341 33.45 16.35 -16.43
N ARG A 342 32.86 16.73 -17.57
CA ARG A 342 33.44 16.48 -18.90
C ARG A 342 34.62 17.42 -19.10
N SER A 343 35.84 16.88 -19.10
CA SER A 343 37.00 17.57 -19.66
C SER A 343 36.93 17.49 -21.18
N GLY A 344 36.94 18.67 -21.81
CA GLY A 344 37.22 18.81 -23.23
C GLY A 344 38.73 18.90 -23.44
N SER A 345 39.24 18.09 -24.36
CA SER A 345 40.44 18.39 -25.13
C SER A 345 40.20 17.79 -26.52
N GLY A 346 40.09 18.65 -27.52
CA GLY A 346 39.99 18.24 -28.91
C GLY A 346 41.26 17.52 -29.36
N TRP A 347 41.19 16.82 -30.49
CA TRP A 347 42.30 16.63 -31.42
C TRP A 347 41.76 16.18 -32.80
N ASP A 348 42.55 16.51 -33.80
CA ASP A 348 42.21 16.68 -35.22
C ASP A 348 41.86 15.43 -36.04
N GLY A 349 40.97 15.66 -37.01
CA GLY A 349 41.19 15.48 -38.45
C GLY A 349 42.12 14.36 -38.98
N ARG A 350 41.52 13.34 -39.63
CA ARG A 350 41.66 13.06 -41.09
C ARG A 350 40.93 11.76 -41.50
N PRO A 351 40.50 11.63 -42.77
CA PRO A 351 39.73 10.49 -43.25
C PRO A 351 40.64 9.34 -43.71
N ARG A 352 40.24 8.08 -43.48
CA ARG A 352 40.89 6.92 -44.10
C ARG A 352 39.88 5.98 -44.76
N LYS A 353 40.23 5.65 -46.01
CA LYS A 353 39.48 4.95 -47.05
C LYS A 353 39.20 3.47 -46.74
N ARG A 354 38.11 3.01 -47.37
CA ARG A 354 37.82 1.70 -47.99
C ARG A 354 38.79 0.52 -47.74
N GLY A 355 38.17 -0.60 -47.34
CA GLY A 355 38.55 -2.00 -47.59
C GLY A 355 37.59 -2.86 -46.76
N GLY A 356 36.67 -3.69 -47.28
CA GLY A 356 36.80 -4.62 -48.39
C GLY A 356 37.25 -5.98 -47.86
N ARG A 357 36.30 -6.85 -47.45
CA ARG A 357 36.40 -8.33 -47.38
C ARG A 357 35.13 -8.91 -46.73
N THR A 358 34.20 -9.43 -47.54
CA THR A 358 33.99 -10.87 -47.89
C THR A 358 33.35 -11.71 -46.78
N ARG A 359 32.08 -12.06 -47.03
CA ARG A 359 31.33 -13.14 -46.37
C ARG A 359 31.87 -14.51 -46.82
N PRO A 360 31.88 -15.55 -45.97
CA PRO A 360 31.81 -16.93 -46.42
C PRO A 360 30.35 -17.40 -46.39
N GLY A 361 29.90 -17.94 -47.52
CA GLY A 361 28.61 -18.59 -47.66
C GLY A 361 28.56 -19.93 -46.95
N TRP A 362 27.36 -20.29 -46.51
CA TRP A 362 27.04 -21.66 -46.12
C TRP A 362 26.21 -22.29 -47.23
N SER A 363 26.84 -23.27 -47.88
CA SER A 363 26.32 -24.10 -48.96
C SER A 363 25.21 -25.02 -48.45
N ARG A 364 24.12 -25.08 -49.21
CA ARG A 364 23.18 -26.20 -49.22
C ARG A 364 23.93 -27.49 -49.58
N ARG A 365 23.60 -28.58 -48.92
CA ARG A 365 23.79 -29.94 -49.45
C ARG A 365 22.43 -30.64 -49.42
N HIS A 366 21.93 -30.92 -50.63
CA HIS A 366 21.02 -32.03 -50.93
C HIS A 366 21.86 -33.30 -51.10
N GLU A 367 21.18 -34.46 -51.17
CA GLU A 367 21.62 -35.87 -51.21
C GLU A 367 21.36 -36.55 -49.85
N LEU A 368 20.48 -37.54 -49.71
CA LEU A 368 19.80 -38.47 -50.62
C LEU A 368 18.35 -38.71 -50.18
#